data_AF-A0A172XD81-F1
#
_entry.id   AF-A0A172XD81-F1
#
_cell.length_a   1.000
_cell.length_b   1.000
_cell.length_c   1.000
_cell.angle_alpha   90.00
_cell.angle_beta   90.00
_cell.angle_gamma   90.00
#
_symmetry.space_group_name_H-M   'P 1'
#
loop_
_entity.id
_entity.type
_entity.pdbx_description
1 polymer ?
#
loop_
_entity_poly.entity_id
_entity_poly.type
_entity_poly.pdbx_seq_one_letter_code
_entity_poly.pdbx_strand_id
1 'polypeptide(L)'
;MGLAQPVVTQQMVINELTKAGINRDIAIDLSYRYYKNELTYKDIEYLETTFNLKLEKVEATLQADIRDLDNKIVNVKNELKSDIKDLDNKIDSVENNLNIKIDTKFNELDNKIDVNKMELKSTLRLHGWMFGTLITLNIGIFLTLMSIVYSLLNK
;
A
#
# COMPACT_ATOMS: atom_id res chain seq x y z
N MET A 1 -50.32 8.36 -47.95
CA MET A 1 -50.85 9.73 -47.78
C MET A 1 -51.90 9.67 -46.68
N GLY A 2 -51.62 10.21 -45.49
CA GLY A 2 -52.59 10.23 -44.39
C GLY A 2 -53.72 11.22 -44.69
N LEU A 3 -54.97 10.80 -44.51
CA LEU A 3 -56.15 11.64 -44.66
C LEU A 3 -56.08 12.80 -43.65
N ALA A 4 -56.33 14.02 -44.10
CA ALA A 4 -56.37 15.19 -43.23
C ALA A 4 -57.47 15.00 -42.17
N GLN A 5 -57.09 14.97 -40.89
CA GLN A 5 -58.07 14.92 -39.80
C GLN A 5 -58.86 16.23 -39.78
N PRO A 6 -60.20 16.18 -39.59
CA PRO A 6 -60.99 17.38 -39.48
C PRO A 6 -60.55 18.17 -38.24
N VAL A 7 -60.01 19.36 -38.46
CA VAL A 7 -59.62 20.27 -37.38
C VAL A 7 -60.90 20.82 -36.78
N VAL A 8 -61.29 20.32 -35.61
CA VAL A 8 -62.32 20.98 -34.78
C VAL A 8 -61.77 22.36 -34.48
N THR A 9 -62.54 23.42 -34.73
CA THR A 9 -62.14 24.83 -34.52
C THR A 9 -62.78 25.38 -33.24
N GLN A 10 -62.22 26.45 -32.64
CA GLN A 10 -62.86 27.13 -31.51
C GLN A 10 -64.30 27.51 -31.83
N GLN A 11 -64.57 28.04 -33.03
CA GLN A 11 -65.93 28.41 -33.41
C GLN A 11 -66.88 27.20 -33.50
N MET A 12 -66.39 26.04 -33.94
CA MET A 12 -67.17 24.81 -33.90
C MET A 12 -67.52 24.45 -32.45
N VAL A 13 -66.56 24.54 -31.53
CA VAL A 13 -66.78 24.27 -30.10
C VAL A 13 -67.75 25.29 -29.49
N ILE A 14 -67.55 26.59 -29.72
CA ILE A 14 -68.44 27.68 -29.26
C ILE A 14 -69.86 27.45 -29.79
N ASN A 15 -70.01 27.12 -31.06
CA ASN A 15 -71.31 26.93 -31.69
C ASN A 15 -72.03 25.73 -31.09
N GLU A 16 -71.34 24.60 -30.90
CA GLU A 16 -71.93 23.40 -30.28
C GLU A 16 -72.27 23.66 -28.80
N LEU A 17 -71.40 24.34 -28.04
CA LEU A 17 -71.67 24.73 -26.65
C LEU A 17 -72.86 25.69 -26.53
N THR A 18 -72.95 26.70 -27.41
CA THR A 18 -74.06 27.66 -27.42
C THR A 18 -75.38 26.99 -27.84
N LYS A 19 -75.35 26.08 -28.83
CA LYS A 19 -76.53 25.29 -29.24
C LYS A 19 -77.04 24.39 -28.11
N ALA A 20 -76.14 23.88 -27.28
CA ALA A 20 -76.49 23.12 -26.09
C ALA A 20 -77.11 23.99 -24.97
N GLY A 21 -77.34 25.29 -25.22
CA GLY A 21 -77.96 26.22 -24.28
C GLY A 21 -76.99 26.85 -23.29
N ILE A 22 -75.68 26.63 -23.43
CA ILE A 22 -74.68 27.30 -22.59
C ILE A 22 -74.64 28.79 -22.97
N ASN A 23 -74.60 29.65 -21.95
CA ASN A 23 -74.43 31.08 -22.16
C ASN A 23 -73.22 31.31 -23.07
N ARG A 24 -73.40 32.12 -24.10
CA ARG A 24 -72.39 32.33 -25.14
C ARG A 24 -71.03 32.75 -24.57
N ASP A 25 -71.01 33.55 -23.53
CA ASP A 25 -69.77 34.04 -22.91
C ASP A 25 -69.04 32.90 -22.19
N ILE A 26 -69.78 31.99 -21.56
CA ILE A 26 -69.24 30.79 -20.93
C ILE A 26 -68.79 29.76 -21.99
N ALA A 27 -69.56 29.61 -23.07
CA ALA A 27 -69.20 28.76 -24.20
C ALA A 27 -67.90 29.22 -24.88
N ILE A 28 -67.67 30.52 -24.94
CA ILE A 28 -66.43 31.12 -25.43
C ILE A 28 -65.27 30.79 -24.48
N ASP A 29 -65.42 31.00 -23.16
CA ASP A 29 -64.37 30.69 -22.17
C ASP A 29 -63.99 29.19 -22.17
N LEU A 30 -64.98 28.30 -22.26
CA LEU A 30 -64.75 26.85 -22.25
C LEU A 30 -64.15 26.35 -23.56
N SER A 31 -64.62 26.85 -24.70
CA SER A 31 -64.00 26.59 -26.00
C SER A 31 -62.54 27.04 -26.01
N TYR A 32 -62.25 28.16 -25.35
CA TYR A 32 -60.92 28.70 -25.27
C TYR A 32 -59.99 27.75 -24.52
N ARG A 33 -60.39 27.24 -23.34
CA ARG A 33 -59.63 26.26 -22.55
C ARG A 33 -59.48 24.90 -23.25
N TYR A 34 -60.55 24.41 -23.88
CA TYR A 34 -60.58 23.11 -24.56
C TYR A 34 -59.65 23.08 -25.78
N TYR A 35 -59.66 24.14 -26.60
CA TYR A 35 -58.76 24.24 -27.74
C TYR A 35 -57.29 24.37 -27.35
N LYS A 36 -57.05 24.85 -26.13
CA LYS A 36 -55.73 25.19 -25.64
C LYS A 36 -55.10 24.15 -24.71
N ASN A 37 -55.84 23.11 -24.26
CA ASN A 37 -55.32 22.01 -23.41
C ASN A 37 -54.30 22.50 -22.36
N GLU A 38 -54.65 23.53 -21.60
CA GLU A 38 -53.63 24.24 -20.82
C GLU A 38 -53.32 23.50 -19.51
N LEU A 39 -52.14 22.88 -19.47
CA LEU A 39 -51.33 22.90 -18.25
C LEU A 39 -51.19 24.38 -17.87
N THR A 40 -51.81 24.80 -16.77
CA THR A 40 -51.76 26.22 -16.42
C THR A 40 -50.34 26.59 -16.03
N TYR A 41 -49.97 27.87 -16.12
CA TYR A 41 -48.66 28.34 -15.67
C TYR A 41 -48.34 27.87 -14.24
N LYS A 42 -49.36 27.84 -13.36
CA LYS A 42 -49.24 27.38 -11.98
C LYS A 42 -48.89 25.89 -11.87
N ASP A 43 -49.39 25.05 -12.78
CA ASP A 43 -49.08 23.62 -12.80
C ASP A 43 -47.64 23.37 -13.22
N ILE A 44 -47.13 24.14 -14.19
CA ILE A 44 -45.73 24.11 -14.62
C ILE A 44 -44.81 24.59 -13.48
N GLU A 45 -45.15 25.71 -12.87
CA GLU A 45 -44.42 26.29 -11.74
C GLU A 45 -44.36 25.31 -10.55
N TYR A 46 -45.46 24.64 -10.24
CA TYR A 46 -45.49 23.61 -9.19
C TYR A 46 -44.60 22.41 -9.51
N LEU A 47 -44.62 21.93 -10.76
CA LEU A 47 -43.76 20.84 -11.20
C LEU A 47 -42.28 21.23 -11.15
N GLU A 48 -41.94 22.41 -11.66
CA GLU A 48 -40.58 22.96 -11.62
C GLU A 48 -40.07 23.03 -10.18
N THR A 49 -40.86 23.64 -9.28
CA THR A 49 -40.52 23.74 -7.87
C THR A 49 -40.34 22.36 -7.23
N THR A 50 -41.23 21.40 -7.54
CA THR A 50 -41.15 20.03 -7.00
C THR A 50 -39.92 19.29 -7.51
N PHE A 51 -39.57 19.45 -8.78
CA PHE A 51 -38.38 18.83 -9.37
C PHE A 51 -37.10 19.43 -8.81
N ASN A 52 -37.02 20.76 -8.69
CA ASN A 52 -35.88 21.44 -8.09
C ASN A 52 -35.66 20.99 -6.64
N LEU A 53 -36.73 20.92 -5.83
CA LEU A 53 -36.64 20.41 -4.44
C LEU A 53 -36.16 18.95 -4.38
N LYS A 54 -36.57 18.09 -5.33
CA LYS A 54 -36.09 16.71 -5.38
C LYS A 54 -34.62 16.64 -5.80
N LEU A 55 -34.20 17.48 -6.75
CA LEU A 55 -32.80 17.57 -7.18
C LEU A 55 -31.90 18.06 -6.03
N GLU A 56 -32.31 19.11 -5.32
CA GLU A 56 -31.58 19.60 -4.13
C GLU A 56 -31.44 18.52 -3.06
N LYS A 57 -32.49 17.73 -2.80
CA LYS A 57 -32.42 16.61 -1.85
C LYS A 57 -31.45 15.53 -2.31
N VAL A 58 -31.48 15.17 -3.59
CA VAL A 58 -30.54 14.19 -4.16
C VAL A 58 -29.10 14.70 -4.05
N GLU A 59 -28.86 15.96 -4.42
CA GLU A 59 -27.55 16.60 -4.29
C GLU A 59 -27.06 16.59 -2.84
N ALA A 60 -27.91 16.98 -1.89
CA ALA A 60 -27.56 16.97 -0.47
C ALA A 60 -27.20 15.56 0.04
N THR A 61 -27.95 14.53 -0.37
CA THR A 61 -27.64 13.14 0.00
C THR A 61 -26.32 12.67 -0.59
N LEU A 62 -26.05 12.97 -1.87
CA LEU A 62 -24.79 12.60 -2.52
C LEU A 62 -23.60 13.34 -1.90
N GLN A 63 -23.75 14.61 -1.56
CA GLN A 63 -22.73 15.37 -0.84
C GLN A 63 -22.44 14.78 0.56
N ALA A 64 -23.46 14.29 1.26
CA ALA A 64 -23.27 13.61 2.54
C ALA A 64 -22.53 12.28 2.38
N ASP A 65 -22.90 11.47 1.39
CA ASP A 65 -22.23 10.19 1.09
C ASP A 65 -20.76 10.39 0.69
N ILE A 66 -20.47 11.40 -0.14
CA ILE A 66 -19.10 11.77 -0.50
C ILE A 66 -18.28 12.13 0.73
N ARG A 67 -18.83 12.95 1.63
CA ARG A 67 -18.14 13.32 2.89
C ARG A 67 -17.87 12.11 3.79
N ASP A 68 -18.82 11.18 3.88
CA ASP A 68 -18.63 9.94 4.66
C ASP A 68 -17.54 9.07 4.04
N LEU A 69 -17.51 8.94 2.71
CA LEU A 69 -16.45 8.23 1.99
C LEU A 69 -15.09 8.90 2.18
N ASP A 70 -15.00 10.23 2.10
CA ASP A 70 -13.76 10.97 2.36
C ASP A 70 -13.24 10.70 3.77
N ASN A 71 -14.12 10.71 4.78
CA ASN A 71 -13.75 10.38 6.16
C ASN A 71 -13.24 8.93 6.28
N LYS A 72 -13.91 7.97 5.64
CA LYS A 72 -13.47 6.57 5.62
C LYS A 72 -12.10 6.42 4.97
N ILE A 73 -11.86 7.11 3.85
CA ILE A 73 -10.57 7.12 3.16
C ILE A 73 -9.48 7.69 4.06
N VAL A 74 -9.74 8.80 4.76
CA VAL A 74 -8.78 9.40 5.70
C VAL A 74 -8.45 8.44 6.85
N ASN A 75 -9.46 7.76 7.40
CA ASN A 75 -9.25 6.78 8.48
C ASN A 75 -8.37 5.61 8.01
N VAL A 76 -8.73 4.98 6.88
CA VAL A 76 -7.92 3.89 6.29
C VAL A 76 -6.49 4.33 6.00
N LYS A 77 -6.30 5.55 5.47
CA LYS A 77 -4.97 6.11 5.23
C LYS A 77 -4.15 6.25 6.51
N ASN A 78 -4.78 6.70 7.60
CA ASN A 78 -4.11 6.86 8.88
C ASN A 78 -3.76 5.51 9.52
N GLU A 79 -4.65 4.53 9.45
CA GLU A 79 -4.39 3.15 9.90
C GLU A 79 -3.21 2.55 9.13
N LEU A 80 -3.24 2.58 7.80
CA LEU A 80 -2.14 2.08 6.97
C LEU A 80 -0.81 2.80 7.25
N LYS A 81 -0.83 4.11 7.51
CA LYS A 81 0.37 4.87 7.90
C LYS A 81 0.92 4.39 9.25
N SER A 82 0.05 4.06 10.20
CA SER A 82 0.44 3.50 11.49
C SER A 82 1.05 2.11 11.33
N ASP A 83 0.41 1.24 10.55
CA ASP A 83 0.87 -0.12 10.29
C ASP A 83 2.25 -0.13 9.63
N ILE A 84 2.48 0.75 8.64
CA ILE A 84 3.78 0.90 7.98
C ILE A 84 4.85 1.30 8.99
N LYS A 85 4.56 2.29 9.86
CA LYS A 85 5.51 2.72 10.90
C LYS A 85 5.85 1.60 11.88
N ASP A 86 4.85 0.79 12.26
CA ASP A 86 5.07 -0.35 13.16
C ASP A 86 5.88 -1.47 12.50
N LEU A 87 5.71 -1.68 11.19
CA LEU A 87 6.55 -2.59 10.41
C LEU A 87 7.99 -2.08 10.29
N ASP A 88 8.19 -0.80 10.01
CA ASP A 88 9.53 -0.19 9.96
C ASP A 88 10.27 -0.38 11.30
N ASN A 89 9.61 -0.10 12.43
CA ASN A 89 10.19 -0.34 13.76
C ASN A 89 10.55 -1.82 14.01
N LYS A 90 9.73 -2.76 13.52
CA LYS A 90 10.01 -4.20 13.63
C LYS A 90 11.20 -4.59 12.76
N ILE A 91 11.32 -4.04 11.56
CA ILE A 91 12.46 -4.26 10.66
C ILE A 91 13.74 -3.76 11.33
N ASP A 92 13.75 -2.53 11.84
CA ASP A 92 14.90 -1.96 12.56
C ASP A 92 15.32 -2.83 13.76
N SER A 93 14.36 -3.36 14.51
CA SER A 93 14.64 -4.26 15.64
C SER A 93 15.25 -5.59 15.18
N VAL A 94 14.75 -6.18 14.10
CA VAL A 94 15.31 -7.42 13.52
C VAL A 94 16.72 -7.17 13.00
N GLU A 95 16.95 -6.08 12.28
CA GLU A 95 18.26 -5.70 11.76
C GLU A 95 19.29 -5.55 12.89
N ASN A 96 18.97 -4.78 13.92
CA ASN A 96 19.83 -4.59 15.09
C ASN A 96 20.16 -5.92 15.79
N ASN A 97 19.15 -6.79 15.97
CA ASN A 97 19.34 -8.10 16.56
C ASN A 97 20.24 -9.02 15.72
N LEU A 98 20.14 -8.95 14.40
CA LEU A 98 21.00 -9.70 13.49
C LEU A 98 22.44 -9.18 13.53
N ASN A 99 22.63 -7.86 13.50
CA ASN A 99 23.96 -7.23 13.61
C ASN A 99 24.66 -7.66 14.91
N ILE A 100 23.98 -7.58 16.06
CA ILE A 100 24.54 -8.03 17.35
C ILE A 100 24.91 -9.52 17.32
N LYS A 101 24.07 -10.37 16.74
CA LYS A 101 24.36 -11.81 16.63
C LYS A 101 25.56 -12.09 15.73
N ILE A 102 25.68 -11.37 14.62
CA ILE A 102 26.79 -11.47 13.68
C ILE A 102 28.09 -11.04 14.37
N ASP A 103 28.10 -9.87 15.01
CA ASP A 103 29.27 -9.36 15.74
C ASP A 103 29.72 -10.33 16.84
N THR A 104 28.76 -10.88 17.59
CA THR A 104 29.05 -11.88 18.62
C THR A 104 29.72 -13.12 18.01
N LYS A 105 29.22 -13.61 16.87
CA LYS A 105 29.79 -14.79 16.20
C LYS A 105 31.16 -14.52 15.60
N PHE A 106 31.41 -13.32 15.07
CA PHE A 106 32.74 -12.93 14.63
C PHE A 106 33.73 -12.90 15.80
N ASN A 107 33.38 -12.26 16.91
CA ASN A 107 34.21 -12.22 18.11
C ASN A 107 34.51 -13.63 18.67
N GLU A 108 33.51 -14.53 18.68
CA GLU A 108 33.73 -15.93 19.06
C GLU A 108 34.72 -16.65 18.14
N LEU A 109 34.66 -16.41 16.83
CA LEU A 109 35.56 -17.00 15.85
C LEU A 109 36.98 -16.44 15.96
N ASP A 110 37.14 -15.12 16.09
CA ASP A 110 38.44 -14.47 16.28
C ASP A 110 39.15 -15.01 17.53
N ASN A 111 38.42 -15.12 18.64
CA ASN A 111 38.96 -15.71 19.88
C ASN A 111 39.43 -17.17 19.68
N LYS A 112 38.65 -17.99 18.95
CA LYS A 112 39.06 -19.38 18.65
C LYS A 112 40.30 -19.43 17.77
N ILE A 113 40.40 -18.55 16.78
CA ILE A 113 41.57 -18.44 15.90
C ILE A 113 42.81 -18.05 16.71
N ASP A 114 42.69 -17.06 17.61
CA ASP A 114 43.78 -16.61 18.45
C ASP A 114 44.27 -17.70 19.42
N VAL A 115 43.35 -18.43 20.05
CA VAL A 115 43.70 -19.59 20.90
C VAL A 115 44.45 -20.64 20.10
N ASN A 116 43.92 -21.07 18.94
CA ASN A 116 44.57 -22.06 18.09
C ASN A 116 45.95 -21.60 17.62
N LYS A 117 46.11 -20.31 17.29
CA LYS A 117 47.39 -19.72 16.90
C LYS A 117 48.41 -19.76 18.04
N MET A 118 47.98 -19.46 19.28
CA MET A 118 48.82 -19.56 20.46
C MET A 118 49.27 -21.00 20.71
N GLU A 119 48.36 -21.96 20.67
CA GLU A 119 48.63 -23.39 20.86
C GLU A 119 49.60 -23.95 19.80
N LEU A 120 49.40 -23.57 18.53
CA LEU A 120 50.30 -23.94 17.45
C LEU A 120 51.69 -23.35 17.67
N LYS A 121 51.78 -22.06 18.02
CA LYS A 121 53.05 -21.38 18.29
C LYS A 121 53.79 -22.01 19.47
N SER A 122 53.10 -22.37 20.56
CA SER A 122 53.73 -23.07 21.69
C SER A 122 54.23 -24.45 21.29
N THR A 123 53.45 -25.20 20.51
CA THR A 123 53.82 -26.54 20.03
C THR A 123 55.06 -26.48 19.13
N LEU A 124 55.10 -25.53 18.18
CA LEU A 124 56.26 -25.33 17.30
C LEU A 124 57.50 -24.91 18.10
N ARG A 125 57.36 -24.06 19.12
CA ARG A 125 58.49 -23.69 20.01
C ARG A 125 59.04 -24.90 20.75
N LEU A 126 58.18 -25.77 21.28
CA LEU A 126 58.61 -27.01 21.95
C LEU A 126 59.35 -27.93 20.99
N HIS A 127 58.81 -28.17 19.80
CA HIS A 127 59.47 -29.00 18.79
C HIS A 127 60.82 -28.40 18.36
N GLY A 128 60.89 -27.08 18.15
CA GLY A 128 62.15 -26.39 17.84
C GLY A 128 63.20 -26.60 18.93
N TRP A 129 62.81 -26.52 20.20
CA TRP A 129 63.69 -26.81 21.34
C TRP A 129 64.16 -28.27 21.34
N MET A 130 63.24 -29.22 21.15
CA MET A 130 63.56 -30.66 21.11
C MET A 130 64.55 -30.97 19.99
N PHE A 131 64.30 -30.46 18.77
CA PHE A 131 65.23 -30.64 17.65
C PHE A 131 66.60 -30.01 17.93
N GLY A 132 66.65 -28.84 18.58
CA GLY A 132 67.91 -28.24 19.02
C GLY A 132 68.71 -29.17 19.92
N THR A 133 68.07 -29.76 20.95
CA THR A 133 68.74 -30.72 21.84
C THR A 133 69.22 -31.97 21.10
N LEU A 134 68.38 -32.51 20.20
CA LEU A 134 68.72 -33.69 19.40
C LEU A 134 69.91 -33.41 18.48
N ILE A 135 69.94 -32.26 17.80
CA ILE A 135 71.06 -31.85 16.94
C ILE A 135 72.34 -31.73 17.77
N THR A 136 72.30 -31.04 18.92
CA THR A 136 73.50 -30.87 19.77
C THR A 136 74.07 -32.19 20.26
N LEU A 137 73.20 -33.15 20.65
CA LEU A 137 73.61 -34.48 21.08
C LEU A 137 74.28 -35.25 19.93
N ASN A 138 73.68 -35.24 18.73
CA ASN A 138 74.23 -35.92 17.56
C ASN A 138 75.60 -35.34 17.15
N ILE A 139 75.76 -34.01 17.15
CA ILE A 139 77.04 -33.35 16.88
C ILE A 139 78.08 -33.76 17.92
N GLY A 140 77.72 -33.77 19.21
CA GLY A 140 78.61 -34.19 20.28
C GLY A 140 79.12 -35.62 20.13
N ILE A 141 78.22 -36.57 19.86
CA ILE A 141 78.58 -37.97 19.59
C ILE A 141 79.51 -38.07 18.38
N PHE A 142 79.18 -37.41 17.28
CA PHE A 142 80.01 -37.42 16.07
C PHE A 142 81.43 -36.91 16.32
N LEU A 143 81.59 -35.80 17.05
CA LEU A 143 82.90 -35.26 17.42
C LEU A 143 83.70 -36.23 18.29
N THR A 144 83.06 -36.85 19.29
CA THR A 144 83.76 -37.84 20.14
C THR A 144 84.23 -39.05 19.35
N LEU A 145 83.42 -39.57 18.42
CA LEU A 145 83.79 -40.67 17.54
C LEU A 145 84.95 -40.30 16.62
N MET A 146 84.93 -39.11 16.03
CA MET A 146 86.04 -38.60 15.21
C MET A 146 87.35 -38.50 16.00
N SER A 147 87.29 -38.04 17.25
CA SER A 147 88.47 -38.02 18.13
C SER A 147 89.02 -39.42 18.42
N ILE A 148 88.15 -40.41 18.65
CA ILE A 148 88.55 -41.81 18.86
C ILE A 148 89.23 -42.37 17.60
N VAL A 149 88.62 -42.18 16.42
CA VAL A 149 89.18 -42.64 15.14
C VAL A 149 90.54 -42.02 14.88
N TYR A 150 90.67 -40.71 15.08
CA TYR A 150 91.95 -40.01 14.92
C TYR A 150 93.03 -40.56 15.85
N SER A 151 92.68 -40.83 17.11
CA SER A 151 93.61 -41.43 18.09
C SER A 151 94.02 -42.87 17.73
N LEU A 152 93.17 -43.63 17.05
CA LEU A 152 93.48 -44.99 16.61
C LEU A 152 94.38 -45.00 15.36
N LEU A 153 94.22 -44.04 14.45
CA LEU A 153 95.00 -43.93 13.21
C LEU A 153 96.41 -43.36 13.41
N ASN A 154 96.63 -42.54 14.44
CA ASN A 154 97.93 -41.92 14.76
C ASN A 154 98.77 -42.71 15.80
N LYS A 155 98.42 -43.97 16.08
CA LYS A 155 99.28 -44.92 16.81
C LYS A 155 100.18 -45.67 15.83
#